data_AF-A0A838IXM1-F1
#
_entry.id   AF-A0A838IXM1-F1
#
_cell.length_a   1.000
_cell.length_b   1.000
_cell.length_c   1.000
_cell.angle_alpha   90.00
_cell.angle_beta   90.00
_cell.angle_gamma   90.00
#
_symmetry.space_group_name_H-M   'P 1'
#
loop_
_entity.id
_entity.type
_entity.pdbx_description
1 polymer ?
#
loop_
_entity_poly.entity_id
_entity_poly.type
_entity_poly.pdbx_seq_one_letter_code
_entity_poly.pdbx_strand_id
1 'polypeptide(L)' 'MPDRVLALDLIGLLSVSLIGLYAIASGESLFLDAAIALALISFLGTVAFSRFIEWRGEEPDA' A
#
# COMPACT_ATOMS: atom_id res chain seq x y z
N MET A 1 9.17 -5.39 14.07
CA MET A 1 8.31 -4.27 14.50
C MET A 1 7.20 -4.04 13.48
N PRO A 2 6.04 -4.67 13.69
CA PRO A 2 4.89 -4.62 12.77
C PRO A 2 4.36 -3.21 12.47
N ASP A 3 4.56 -2.24 13.38
CA ASP A 3 4.07 -0.85 13.21
C ASP A 3 4.55 -0.15 11.94
N ARG A 4 5.75 -0.48 11.45
CA ARG A 4 6.30 0.11 10.21
C ARG A 4 5.59 -0.37 8.95
N VAL A 5 5.15 -1.63 8.96
CA VAL A 5 4.40 -2.22 7.85
C VAL A 5 3.01 -1.61 7.80
N LEU A 6 2.38 -1.47 8.97
CA LEU A 6 1.09 -0.82 9.13
C LEU A 6 1.15 0.66 8.69
N ALA A 7 2.21 1.38 9.07
CA ALA A 7 2.40 2.77 8.67
C ALA A 7 2.55 2.93 7.14
N LEU A 8 3.26 2.01 6.47
CA LEU A 8 3.40 2.02 5.01
C LEU A 8 2.05 1.80 4.31
N ASP A 9 1.27 0.82 4.80
CA ASP A 9 -0.06 0.51 4.27
C ASP A 9 -1.03 1.69 4.44
N LEU A 10 -1.01 2.34 5.61
CA LEU A 10 -1.77 3.56 5.90
C LEU A 10 -1.43 4.71 4.95
N ILE A 11 -0.15 4.92 4.62
CA ILE A 11 0.27 5.95 3.66
C ILE A 11 -0.32 5.68 2.27
N GLY A 12 -0.29 4.41 1.84
CA GLY A 12 -0.90 4.00 0.57
C GLY A 12 -2.40 4.22 0.55
N LEU A 13 -3.09 3.82 1.61
CA LEU A 13 -4.54 4.02 1.76
C LEU A 13 -4.93 5.50 1.71
N LEU A 14 -4.18 6.37 2.41
CA LEU A 14 -4.41 7.81 2.39
C LEU A 14 -4.15 8.41 1.00
N SER A 15 -3.10 7.95 0.32
CA SER A 15 -2.77 8.40 -1.04
C SER A 15 -3.89 8.06 -2.03
N VAL A 16 -4.37 6.82 -2.01
CA VAL A 16 -5.51 6.37 -2.85
C VAL A 16 -6.77 7.17 -2.54
N SER A 17 -7.07 7.40 -1.26
CA SER A 17 -8.22 8.19 -0.83
C SER A 17 -8.15 9.63 -1.31
N LEU A 18 -6.95 10.25 -1.26
CA LEU A 18 -6.73 11.61 -1.75
C LEU A 18 -6.94 11.69 -3.27
N ILE A 19 -6.42 10.73 -4.03
CA ILE A 19 -6.60 10.68 -5.50
C ILE A 19 -8.08 10.46 -5.85
N GLY A 20 -8.78 9.59 -5.12
CA GLY A 20 -10.21 9.37 -5.31
C GLY A 20 -11.04 10.63 -5.05
N LEU A 21 -10.73 11.37 -3.97
CA LEU A 21 -11.38 12.65 -3.69
C LEU A 21 -11.06 13.69 -4.77
N TYR A 22 -9.83 13.70 -5.27
CA TYR A 22 -9.42 14.58 -6.36
C TYR A 22 -10.14 14.25 -7.68
N ALA A 23 -10.39 12.97 -7.98
CA ALA A 23 -11.18 12.53 -9.12
C ALA A 23 -12.61 13.10 -9.07
N ILE A 24 -13.23 13.06 -7.89
CA ILE A 24 -14.55 13.65 -7.65
C ILE A 24 -14.51 15.17 -7.82
N ALA A 25 -13.50 15.83 -7.24
CA ALA A 25 -13.37 17.29 -7.29
C ALA A 25 -13.08 17.84 -8.70
N SER A 26 -12.33 17.09 -9.51
CA SER A 26 -11.98 17.46 -10.89
C SER A 26 -13.05 17.05 -11.91
N GLY A 27 -13.91 16.09 -11.58
CA GLY A 27 -14.88 15.50 -12.51
C GLY A 27 -14.26 14.55 -13.55
N GLU A 28 -12.96 14.28 -13.44
CA GLU A 28 -12.20 13.44 -14.37
C GLU A 28 -12.03 12.03 -13.80
N SER A 29 -12.66 11.05 -14.45
CA SER A 29 -12.58 9.65 -14.01
C SER A 29 -11.21 9.01 -14.24
N LEU A 30 -10.35 9.60 -15.07
CA LEU A 30 -8.99 9.11 -15.32
C LEU A 30 -8.15 8.96 -14.05
N PHE A 31 -8.41 9.78 -13.03
CA PHE A 31 -7.72 9.68 -11.74
C PHE A 31 -8.11 8.41 -10.96
N LEU A 32 -9.27 7.81 -11.21
CA LEU A 32 -9.63 6.52 -10.60
C LEU A 32 -8.76 5.38 -11.10
N ASP A 33 -8.36 5.37 -12.37
CA ASP A 33 -7.47 4.33 -12.89
C ASP A 33 -6.11 4.38 -12.19
N ALA A 34 -5.57 5.59 -11.98
CA ALA A 34 -4.36 5.81 -11.22
C ALA A 34 -4.52 5.41 -9.74
N ALA A 35 -5.67 5.72 -9.12
CA ALA A 35 -5.97 5.34 -7.74
C ALA A 35 -6.01 3.81 -7.57
N ILE A 36 -6.64 3.10 -8.51
CA ILE A 36 -6.73 1.63 -8.49
C ILE A 36 -5.34 1.01 -8.69
N ALA A 37 -4.56 1.50 -9.65
CA ALA A 37 -3.19 1.02 -9.87
C ALA A 37 -2.33 1.22 -8.62
N LEU A 38 -2.41 2.40 -7.99
CA LEU A 38 -1.68 2.69 -6.76
C LEU A 38 -2.14 1.81 -5.58
N ALA A 39 -3.44 1.56 -5.45
CA ALA A 39 -3.99 0.68 -4.42
C ALA A 39 -3.43 -0.75 -4.53
N LEU A 40 -3.38 -1.29 -5.76
CA LEU A 40 -2.83 -2.61 -6.01
C LEU A 40 -1.33 -2.67 -5.69
N ILE A 41 -0.56 -1.65 -6.10
CA ILE A 41 0.88 -1.57 -5.82
C ILE A 41 1.14 -1.47 -4.31
N SER A 42 0.40 -0.62 -3.61
CA SER A 42 0.54 -0.44 -2.16
C SER A 42 0.25 -1.75 -1.42
N PHE A 43 -0.86 -2.40 -1.75
CA PHE A 43 -1.24 -3.67 -1.15
C PHE A 43 -0.18 -4.76 -1.40
N LEU A 44 0.30 -4.87 -2.64
CA LEU A 44 1.36 -5.81 -2.99
C LEU A 44 2.65 -5.53 -2.21
N GLY A 45 3.00 -4.25 -2.02
CA GLY A 45 4.11 -3.82 -1.17
C GLY A 45 3.97 -4.31 0.27
N THR A 46 2.80 -4.13 0.87
CA THR A 46 2.50 -4.62 2.24
C THR A 46 2.61 -6.14 2.34
N VAL A 47 2.07 -6.89 1.37
CA VAL A 47 2.13 -8.36 1.32
C VAL A 47 3.57 -8.84 1.13
N ALA A 48 4.31 -8.26 0.19
CA ALA A 48 5.70 -8.60 -0.08
C ALA A 48 6.57 -8.34 1.15
N PHE A 49 6.35 -7.23 1.85
CA PHE A 49 7.09 -6.90 3.06
C PHE A 49 6.74 -7.83 4.22
N SER A 50 5.46 -8.20 4.37
CA SER A 50 5.02 -9.18 5.37
C SER A 50 5.67 -10.55 5.13
N ARG A 51 5.69 -11.02 3.87
CA ARG A 51 6.39 -12.26 3.48
C ARG A 51 7.89 -12.19 3.68
N PHE A 52 8.51 -11.05 3.41
CA PHE A 52 9.94 -10.86 3.64
C PHE A 52 10.31 -10.93 5.13
N ILE A 53 9.46 -10.38 6.02
CA ILE A 53 9.67 -10.50 7.47
C ILE A 53 9.52 -11.96 7.92
N GLU A 54 8.49 -12.66 7.42
CA GLU A 54 8.26 -14.08 7.74
C GLU A 54 9.47 -14.93 7.35
N TRP A 55 9.99 -14.75 6.13
CA TRP A 55 11.13 -15.52 5.63
C TRP A 55 12.44 -15.24 6.38
N ARG A 56 12.64 -14.01 6.89
CA ARG A 56 13.81 -13.68 7.73
C ARG A 56 13.67 -14.13 9.18
N GLY A 57 12.45 -14.45 9.63
CA GLY A 57 12.21 -15.02 10.95
C GLY A 57 12.60 -16.50 11.07
N GLU A 58 12.90 -17.15 9.93
CA GLU A 58 13.28 -18.57 9.82
C GLU A 58 14.81 -18.78 9.70
N GLU A 59 15.67 -17.82 10.08
CA GLU A 59 17.08 -18.14 10.31
C GLU A 59 17.16 -19.12 11.51
N PRO A 60 17.56 -20.39 11.30
CA PRO A 60 17.74 -21.33 12.41
C PRO A 60 18.88 -20.81 13.27
N ASP A 61 18.66 -20.73 14.58
CA ASP A 61 19.65 -20.36 15.59
C ASP A 61 21.06 -20.88 15.23
N ALA A 62 22.00 -19.97 15.04
CA ALA A 62 23.44 -20.25 14.94
C ALA A 62 24.10 -20.29 16.32
#